data_AF-A0A8J3X866-F1
#
_entry.id   AF-A0A8J3X866-F1
#
_cell.length_a   1.000
_cell.length_b   1.000
_cell.length_c   1.000
_cell.angle_alpha   90.00
_cell.angle_beta   90.00
_cell.angle_gamma   90.00
#
_symmetry.space_group_name_H-M   'P 1'
#
loop_
_entity.id
_entity.type
_entity.pdbx_description
1 polymer ?
#
loop_
_entity_poly.entity_id
_entity_poly.type
_entity_poly.pdbx_seq_one_letter_code
_entity_poly.pdbx_strand_id
1 'polypeptide(L)'
;MEDATIVVNAPARFAAATAPAAETGKYFIYQFAATGTPAPKVTLASGTLPPGLQLAPGGTLSGTPTQGGTYTLTLQATNGIGTPATATKTVTVR
;
A
#
# COMPACT_ATOMS: atom_id res chain seq x y z
N MET A 1 -14.12 31.78 21.51
CA MET A 1 -13.61 30.51 22.03
C MET A 1 -13.07 29.80 20.80
N GLU A 2 -11.77 29.91 20.55
CA GLU A 2 -11.15 29.24 19.41
C GLU A 2 -11.28 27.73 19.60
N ASP A 3 -11.85 27.06 18.59
CA ASP A 3 -11.97 25.62 18.52
C ASP A 3 -10.56 25.02 18.37
N ALA A 4 -9.89 24.77 19.50
CA ALA A 4 -8.62 24.07 19.53
C ALA A 4 -8.83 22.63 19.05
N THR A 5 -8.65 22.42 17.75
CA THR A 5 -8.70 21.08 17.16
C THR A 5 -7.48 20.31 17.67
N ILE A 6 -7.67 19.42 18.65
CA ILE A 6 -6.64 18.49 19.09
C ILE A 6 -6.41 17.49 17.94
N VAL A 7 -5.39 17.72 17.13
CA VAL A 7 -4.93 16.72 16.16
C VAL A 7 -4.09 15.70 16.91
N VAL A 8 -4.70 14.58 17.29
CA VAL A 8 -3.93 13.43 17.81
C VAL A 8 -3.12 12.87 16.64
N ASN A 9 -1.82 13.15 16.65
CA ASN A 9 -0.89 12.57 15.69
C ASN A 9 -0.69 11.09 16.01
N ALA A 10 -0.65 10.26 14.98
CA ALA A 10 -0.45 8.82 15.12
C ALA A 10 0.53 8.35 14.04
N PRO A 11 1.57 7.58 14.40
CA PRO A 11 2.52 7.08 13.42
C PRO A 11 1.84 6.18 12.40
N ALA A 12 2.43 6.10 11.21
CA ALA A 12 1.95 5.22 10.15
C ALA A 12 2.01 3.75 10.60
N ARG A 13 1.02 2.95 10.21
CA ARG A 13 0.96 1.51 10.44
C ARG A 13 0.22 0.82 9.30
N PHE A 14 0.69 -0.33 8.86
CA PHE A 14 -0.05 -1.16 7.89
C PHE A 14 -1.04 -2.09 8.61
N ALA A 15 -2.20 -2.29 7.99
CA ALA A 15 -3.09 -3.38 8.36
C ALA A 15 -2.48 -4.74 7.95
N ALA A 16 -2.72 -5.76 8.77
CA ALA A 16 -2.44 -7.14 8.41
C ALA A 16 -3.46 -7.54 7.33
N ALA A 17 -3.01 -7.60 6.09
CA ALA A 17 -3.83 -7.92 4.95
C ALA A 17 -2.97 -8.54 3.84
N THR A 18 -3.49 -9.60 3.23
CA THR A 18 -2.85 -10.33 2.12
C THR A 18 -3.64 -10.04 0.86
N ALA A 19 -2.94 -9.63 -0.20
CA ALA A 19 -3.59 -9.38 -1.47
C ALA A 19 -4.13 -10.70 -2.06
N PRO A 20 -5.34 -10.71 -2.62
CA PRO A 20 -5.83 -11.87 -3.37
C PRO A 20 -4.96 -12.09 -4.60
N ALA A 21 -5.01 -13.31 -5.15
CA ALA A 21 -4.35 -13.59 -6.42
C ALA A 21 -5.02 -12.77 -7.54
N ALA A 22 -4.23 -12.05 -8.32
CA ALA A 22 -4.69 -11.38 -9.52
C ALA A 22 -4.73 -12.39 -10.69
N GLU A 23 -5.52 -12.11 -11.72
CA GLU A 23 -5.57 -12.91 -12.93
C GLU A 23 -5.01 -12.10 -14.11
N THR A 24 -4.16 -12.73 -14.92
CA THR A 24 -3.61 -12.12 -16.13
C THR A 24 -4.73 -11.65 -17.07
N GLY A 25 -4.59 -10.43 -17.60
CA GLY A 25 -5.58 -9.83 -18.48
C GLY A 25 -6.87 -9.34 -17.81
N LYS A 26 -7.06 -9.55 -16.50
CA LYS A 26 -8.22 -9.01 -15.76
C LYS A 26 -7.85 -7.80 -14.93
N TYR A 27 -8.75 -6.82 -14.88
CA TYR A 27 -8.55 -5.67 -14.00
C TYR A 27 -8.51 -6.12 -12.54
N PHE A 28 -7.44 -5.74 -11.86
CA PHE A 28 -7.19 -6.02 -10.47
C PHE A 28 -7.11 -4.70 -9.70
N ILE A 29 -7.73 -4.66 -8.52
CA ILE A 29 -7.62 -3.55 -7.58
C ILE A 29 -7.56 -4.09 -6.16
N TYR A 30 -6.58 -3.63 -5.40
CA TYR A 30 -6.42 -4.00 -4.01
C TYR A 30 -5.81 -2.85 -3.22
N GLN A 31 -6.37 -2.53 -2.06
CA GLN A 31 -5.86 -1.46 -1.20
C GLN A 31 -5.04 -2.04 -0.04
N PHE A 32 -3.76 -1.67 0.01
CA PHE A 32 -2.94 -1.86 1.19
C PHE A 32 -3.24 -0.74 2.19
N ALA A 33 -4.21 -0.99 3.06
CA ALA A 33 -4.63 -0.03 4.07
C ALA A 33 -3.47 0.31 5.02
N ALA A 34 -3.12 1.60 5.07
CA ALA A 34 -2.21 2.17 6.04
C ALA A 34 -2.98 3.22 6.88
N THR A 35 -2.89 3.09 8.19
CA THR A 35 -3.51 4.00 9.16
C THR A 35 -2.45 4.92 9.74
N GLY A 36 -2.83 6.14 10.08
CA GLY A 36 -1.96 7.14 10.69
C GLY A 36 -2.59 8.53 10.55
N THR A 37 -2.16 9.45 11.41
CA THR A 37 -2.60 10.85 11.37
C THR A 37 -1.38 11.75 11.40
N PRO A 38 -1.08 12.52 10.34
CA PRO A 38 -1.82 12.66 9.07
C PRO A 38 -1.90 11.37 8.23
N ALA A 39 -2.77 11.34 7.21
CA ALA A 39 -2.93 10.17 6.35
C ALA A 39 -1.58 9.76 5.72
N PRO A 40 -1.15 8.50 5.89
CA PRO A 40 0.17 8.09 5.42
C PRO A 40 0.22 7.93 3.91
N LYS A 41 1.32 8.40 3.32
CA LYS A 41 1.68 8.12 1.93
C LYS A 41 2.35 6.76 1.86
N VAL A 42 1.84 5.89 1.00
CA VAL A 42 2.38 4.57 0.73
C VAL A 42 3.23 4.61 -0.53
N THR A 43 4.44 4.09 -0.44
CA THR A 43 5.41 3.99 -1.53
C THR A 43 5.98 2.59 -1.60
N LEU A 44 6.41 2.16 -2.79
CA LEU A 44 7.19 0.94 -2.94
C LEU A 44 8.63 1.20 -2.46
N ALA A 45 9.05 0.54 -1.38
CA ALA A 45 10.40 0.65 -0.86
C ALA A 45 11.36 -0.30 -1.59
N SER A 46 10.92 -1.52 -1.91
CA SER A 46 11.71 -2.50 -2.64
C SER A 46 10.83 -3.60 -3.25
N GLY A 47 11.42 -4.38 -4.15
CA GLY A 47 10.73 -5.44 -4.89
C GLY A 47 10.19 -4.95 -6.23
N THR A 48 9.35 -5.78 -6.85
CA THR A 48 8.88 -5.57 -8.22
C THR A 48 7.36 -5.61 -8.24
N LEU A 49 6.74 -4.60 -8.86
CA LEU A 49 5.31 -4.63 -9.11
C LEU A 49 5.02 -5.57 -10.29
N PRO A 50 3.91 -6.32 -10.27
CA PRO A 50 3.49 -7.10 -11.43
C PRO A 50 3.34 -6.18 -12.67
N PRO A 51 3.84 -6.57 -13.85
CA PRO A 51 3.72 -5.77 -15.07
C PRO A 51 2.26 -5.44 -15.35
N GLY A 52 1.96 -4.15 -15.54
CA GLY A 52 0.59 -3.66 -15.77
C GLY A 52 -0.18 -3.26 -14.51
N LEU A 53 0.40 -3.44 -13.31
CA LEU A 53 -0.11 -2.87 -12.06
C LEU A 53 0.67 -1.62 -11.66
N GLN A 54 -0.03 -0.68 -11.03
CA GLN A 54 0.54 0.55 -10.48
C GLN A 54 0.12 0.74 -9.03
N LEU A 55 1.05 1.21 -8.19
CA LEU A 55 0.78 1.55 -6.80
C LEU A 55 0.51 3.06 -6.68
N ALA A 56 -0.69 3.41 -6.27
CA ALA A 56 -1.06 4.77 -5.93
C ALA A 56 -0.53 5.16 -4.53
N PRO A 57 -0.26 6.45 -4.28
CA PRO A 57 0.26 6.93 -3.00
C PRO A 57 -0.65 6.71 -1.79
N GLY A 58 -1.91 6.32 -1.99
CA GLY A 58 -2.83 5.88 -0.93
C GLY A 58 -2.75 4.38 -0.59
N GLY A 59 -1.81 3.64 -1.19
CA GLY A 59 -1.65 2.20 -1.00
C GLY A 59 -2.52 1.35 -1.92
N THR A 60 -3.23 1.95 -2.87
CA THR A 60 -4.05 1.20 -3.84
C THR A 60 -3.17 0.67 -4.96
N LEU A 61 -3.09 -0.65 -5.08
CA LEU A 61 -2.50 -1.35 -6.20
C LEU A 61 -3.60 -1.65 -7.23
N SER A 62 -3.49 -1.09 -8.42
CA SER A 62 -4.51 -1.25 -9.47
C SER A 62 -3.93 -1.36 -10.86
N GLY A 63 -4.63 -2.05 -11.75
CA GLY A 63 -4.28 -2.18 -13.16
C GLY A 63 -4.65 -3.54 -13.72
N THR A 64 -4.11 -3.88 -14.88
CA THR A 64 -4.35 -5.18 -15.53
C THR A 64 -3.02 -5.89 -15.64
N PRO A 65 -2.76 -6.94 -14.86
CA PRO A 65 -1.48 -7.62 -14.90
C PRO A 65 -1.34 -8.38 -16.22
N THR A 66 -0.19 -8.29 -16.87
CA THR A 66 0.06 -8.92 -18.18
C THR A 66 0.90 -10.19 -18.08
N GLN A 67 1.51 -10.44 -16.92
CA GLN A 67 2.38 -11.58 -16.69
C GLN A 67 2.05 -12.28 -15.37
N GLY A 68 1.86 -13.60 -15.44
CA GLY A 68 1.69 -14.48 -14.29
C GLY A 68 3.00 -14.63 -13.51
N GLY A 69 2.90 -14.75 -12.18
CA GLY A 69 4.07 -14.88 -11.32
C GLY A 69 3.80 -14.46 -9.88
N THR A 70 4.73 -14.79 -8.99
CA THR A 70 4.70 -14.33 -7.59
C THR A 70 5.64 -13.14 -7.44
N TYR A 71 5.08 -12.01 -7.03
CA TYR A 71 5.78 -10.74 -6.87
C TYR A 71 5.80 -10.37 -5.39
N THR A 72 7.00 -10.30 -4.83
CA THR A 72 7.21 -9.82 -3.46
C THR A 72 7.57 -8.34 -3.50
N LEU A 73 6.78 -7.53 -2.80
CA LEU A 73 6.94 -6.08 -2.71
C LEU A 73 6.97 -5.63 -1.26
N THR A 74 7.93 -4.78 -0.94
CA THR A 74 8.02 -4.11 0.36
C THR A 74 7.42 -2.73 0.23
N LEU A 75 6.30 -2.49 0.90
CA LEU A 75 5.66 -1.19 0.98
C LEU A 75 6.18 -0.44 2.18
N GLN A 76 6.30 0.88 2.03
CA GLN A 76 6.61 1.80 3.12
C GLN A 76 5.48 2.82 3.22
N ALA A 77 4.98 3.04 4.44
CA ALA A 77 3.99 4.05 4.77
C ALA A 77 4.64 5.10 5.66
N THR A 78 4.56 6.37 5.26
CA THR A 78 5.06 7.50 6.05
C THR A 78 4.07 8.64 6.04
N ASN A 79 3.89 9.27 7.20
CA ASN A 79 3.10 10.49 7.37
C ASN A 79 3.91 11.62 8.03
N GLY A 80 5.23 11.48 8.08
CA GLY A 80 6.11 12.41 8.80
C GLY A 80 6.04 12.33 10.32
N ILE A 81 5.23 11.42 10.88
CA ILE A 81 5.11 11.18 12.32
C ILE A 81 5.75 9.83 12.67
N GLY A 82 6.72 9.86 13.57
CA GLY A 82 7.43 8.66 14.01
C GLY A 82 8.25 8.00 12.88
N THR A 83 8.56 6.72 13.05
CA THR A 83 9.27 5.95 12.03
C THR A 83 8.31 5.49 10.93
N PRO A 84 8.74 5.51 9.65
CA PRO A 84 7.95 4.92 8.57
C PRO A 84 7.66 3.45 8.84
N ALA A 85 6.41 3.05 8.69
CA ALA A 85 6.06 1.63 8.74
C ALA A 85 6.48 0.95 7.44
N THR A 86 6.97 -0.27 7.54
CA THR A 86 7.27 -1.13 6.40
C THR A 86 6.45 -2.40 6.48
N ALA A 87 6.00 -2.91 5.34
CA ALA A 87 5.32 -4.18 5.25
C ALA A 87 5.68 -4.91 3.96
N THR A 88 6.18 -6.13 4.10
CA THR A 88 6.35 -7.04 2.98
C THR A 88 5.01 -7.66 2.61
N LYS A 89 4.66 -7.57 1.33
CA LYS A 89 3.42 -8.08 0.75
C LYS A 89 3.78 -8.96 -0.45
N THR A 90 2.98 -9.99 -0.66
CA THR A 90 3.13 -10.90 -1.78
C THR A 90 1.88 -10.80 -2.64
N VAL A 91 2.07 -10.62 -3.95
CA VAL A 91 1.00 -10.59 -4.94
C VAL A 91 1.28 -11.72 -5.92
N THR A 92 0.35 -12.66 -6.02
CA THR A 92 0.41 -13.74 -7.00
C THR A 92 -0.49 -13.40 -8.17
N VAL A 93 0.04 -13.49 -9.38
CA VAL A 93 -0.74 -13.36 -10.62
C VAL A 93 -0.84 -14.75 -11.25
N ARG A 94 -2.05 -15.18 -11.58
CA ARG A 94 -2.36 -16.47 -12.20
C ARG A 94 -2.84 -16.31 -13.64
#